data_AF-A4Y9L1-F1
#
_entry.id   AF-A4Y9L1-F1
#
_cell.length_a   1.000
_cell.length_b   1.000
_cell.length_c   1.000
_cell.angle_alpha   90.00
_cell.angle_beta   90.00
_cell.angle_gamma   90.00
#
_symmetry.space_group_name_H-M   'P 1'
#
loop_
_entity.id
_entity.type
_entity.pdbx_description
1 polymer ?
#
loop_
_entity_poly.entity_id
_entity_poly.type
_entity_poly.pdbx_seq_one_letter_code
_entity_poly.pdbx_strand_id
1 'polypeptide(L)'
;MKLMKYCLSPNKLAWLRQELGENADGLIAVMDAAGSAYLAQAAQSDASVAIDALPKLIGPELKLLWFKQKLALITRLDDIELSKLAPFELEGARVVVVQPNELTTVLQSLSKQRVIGFDTETRASFERGVQHPLSLIQIATHDTCYLFQHALLAERLGLLKPVLEDENILKVGVGLRSDGQALTREWGINVTPRLDLNWVLAQLGAGKEMGTRQLVATLLQKRIDKPKKVTLSNWQQVPLTSTQIVYAALDALAAQHCFSELIDKLKPFYLASLEANTQLLTQNLTVRLASYFEQANG
;
A
#
# COMPACT_ATOMS: atom_id res chain seq x y z
N MET A 1 -0.01 19.78 -7.34
CA MET A 1 -0.17 19.22 -5.98
C MET A 1 -1.39 19.90 -5.35
N LYS A 2 -2.36 19.18 -4.78
CA LYS A 2 -3.65 19.76 -4.33
C LYS A 2 -3.58 20.31 -2.89
N LEU A 3 -2.72 21.30 -2.64
CA LEU A 3 -2.35 21.81 -1.31
C LEU A 3 -3.53 22.28 -0.44
N MET A 4 -4.49 23.00 -1.00
CA MET A 4 -5.64 23.55 -0.28
C MET A 4 -6.55 22.49 0.29
N LYS A 5 -6.71 21.36 -0.41
CA LYS A 5 -7.50 20.23 0.08
C LYS A 5 -6.94 19.65 1.40
N TYR A 6 -5.66 19.87 1.68
CA TYR A 6 -4.96 19.34 2.85
C TYR A 6 -4.67 20.40 3.92
N CYS A 7 -4.42 21.66 3.53
CA CYS A 7 -4.20 22.76 4.48
C CYS A 7 -5.50 23.30 5.11
N LEU A 8 -6.64 23.08 4.45
CA LEU A 8 -7.96 23.39 5.00
C LEU A 8 -8.67 22.13 5.48
N SER A 9 -9.16 22.15 6.71
CA SER A 9 -10.03 21.09 7.23
C SER A 9 -11.25 20.89 6.31
N PRO A 10 -11.82 19.67 6.22
CA PRO A 10 -13.03 19.40 5.44
C PRO A 10 -14.17 20.38 5.72
N ASN A 11 -14.35 20.77 6.99
CA ASN A 11 -15.37 21.73 7.40
C ASN A 11 -15.16 23.12 6.77
N LYS A 12 -13.92 23.59 6.67
CA LYS A 12 -13.58 24.87 6.03
C LYS A 12 -13.79 24.82 4.52
N LEU A 13 -13.49 23.70 3.87
CA LEU A 13 -13.75 23.50 2.44
C LEU A 13 -15.25 23.41 2.14
N ALA A 14 -16.02 22.72 2.99
CA ALA A 14 -17.46 22.66 2.88
C ALA A 14 -18.09 24.05 3.06
N TRP A 15 -17.63 24.80 4.07
CA TRP A 15 -18.03 26.18 4.29
C TRP A 15 -17.71 27.08 3.09
N LEU A 16 -16.49 27.03 2.53
CA LEU A 16 -16.15 27.81 1.33
C LEU A 16 -17.06 27.52 0.14
N ARG A 17 -17.39 26.24 -0.09
CA ARG A 17 -18.33 25.86 -1.15
C ARG A 17 -19.75 26.34 -0.89
N GLN A 18 -20.18 26.32 0.36
CA GLN A 18 -21.48 26.85 0.76
C GLN A 18 -21.58 28.37 0.53
N GLU A 19 -20.55 29.13 0.87
CA GLU A 19 -20.55 30.59 0.74
C GLU A 19 -20.34 31.08 -0.71
N LEU A 20 -19.45 30.43 -1.48
CA LEU A 20 -19.02 30.94 -2.79
C LEU A 20 -19.67 30.23 -3.99
N GLY A 21 -20.41 29.13 -3.77
CA GLY A 21 -21.06 28.37 -4.83
C GLY A 21 -20.07 27.93 -5.93
N GLU A 22 -20.43 28.19 -7.19
CA GLU A 22 -19.61 27.86 -8.37
C GLU A 22 -18.23 28.55 -8.39
N ASN A 23 -18.07 29.68 -7.71
CA ASN A 23 -16.78 30.39 -7.63
C ASN A 23 -15.79 29.70 -6.67
N ALA A 24 -16.26 28.82 -5.79
CA ALA A 24 -15.41 28.15 -4.80
C ALA A 24 -14.33 27.29 -5.46
N ASP A 25 -14.69 26.53 -6.50
CA ASP A 25 -13.75 25.62 -7.16
C ASP A 25 -12.68 26.39 -7.97
N GLY A 26 -13.03 27.56 -8.52
CA GLY A 26 -12.07 28.48 -9.16
C GLY A 26 -11.06 29.04 -8.16
N LEU A 27 -11.53 29.50 -7.00
CA LEU A 27 -10.65 29.97 -5.92
C LEU A 27 -9.71 28.86 -5.42
N ILE A 28 -10.25 27.65 -5.19
CA ILE A 28 -9.45 26.49 -4.78
C ILE A 28 -8.37 26.18 -5.81
N ALA A 29 -8.71 26.19 -7.11
CA ALA A 29 -7.76 25.91 -8.18
C ALA A 29 -6.62 26.94 -8.24
N VAL A 30 -6.94 28.24 -8.12
CA VAL A 30 -5.92 29.32 -8.10
C VAL A 30 -5.01 29.18 -6.89
N MET A 31 -5.56 28.90 -5.72
CA MET A 31 -4.77 28.73 -4.50
C MET A 31 -3.90 27.46 -4.54
N ASP A 32 -4.41 26.36 -5.10
CA ASP A 32 -3.63 25.14 -5.36
C ASP A 32 -2.47 25.39 -6.33
N ALA A 33 -2.72 26.17 -7.39
CA ALA A 33 -1.69 26.57 -8.35
C ALA A 33 -0.61 27.44 -7.69
N ALA A 34 -1.01 28.45 -6.92
CA ALA A 34 -0.08 29.34 -6.19
C ALA A 34 0.77 28.58 -5.18
N GLY A 35 0.16 27.71 -4.37
CA GLY A 35 0.90 26.87 -3.42
C GLY A 35 1.84 25.89 -4.12
N SER A 36 1.41 25.28 -5.23
CA SER A 36 2.25 24.37 -6.01
C SER A 36 3.45 25.10 -6.59
N ALA A 37 3.24 26.31 -7.13
CA ALA A 37 4.29 27.16 -7.65
C ALA A 37 5.30 27.55 -6.56
N TYR A 38 4.83 27.95 -5.37
CA TYR A 38 5.70 28.25 -4.23
C TYR A 38 6.56 27.03 -3.84
N LEU A 39 5.96 25.85 -3.71
CA LEU A 39 6.71 24.65 -3.35
C LEU A 39 7.68 24.20 -4.44
N ALA A 40 7.35 24.41 -5.72
CA ALA A 40 8.26 24.17 -6.83
C ALA A 40 9.42 25.17 -6.83
N GLN A 41 9.17 26.45 -6.59
CA GLN A 41 10.21 27.48 -6.49
C GLN A 41 11.13 27.25 -5.29
N ALA A 42 10.57 26.92 -4.13
CA ALA A 42 11.32 26.49 -2.95
C ALA A 42 11.92 25.08 -3.10
N ALA A 43 11.72 24.42 -4.25
CA ALA A 43 12.50 23.25 -4.65
C ALA A 43 13.66 23.67 -5.56
N GLN A 44 13.48 24.70 -6.40
CA GLN A 44 14.48 25.22 -7.35
C GLN A 44 15.59 26.04 -6.69
N SER A 45 15.33 26.67 -5.53
CA SER A 45 16.38 27.23 -4.68
C SER A 45 17.38 26.17 -4.20
N ASP A 46 16.97 24.90 -4.17
CA ASP A 46 17.70 23.76 -3.62
C ASP A 46 17.64 22.51 -4.54
N ALA A 47 17.46 22.72 -5.86
CA ALA A 47 17.17 21.65 -6.82
C ALA A 47 18.43 20.84 -7.17
N SER A 48 18.87 20.01 -6.23
CA SER A 48 19.43 18.67 -6.44
C SER A 48 19.99 18.13 -5.13
N VAL A 49 19.31 18.28 -4.00
CA VAL A 49 19.71 17.51 -2.82
C VAL A 49 19.44 16.06 -3.16
N ALA A 50 20.50 15.36 -3.60
CA ALA A 50 20.48 13.93 -3.79
C ALA A 50 19.92 13.29 -2.52
N ILE A 51 19.23 12.16 -2.64
CA ILE A 51 18.73 11.42 -1.48
C ILE A 51 19.84 11.21 -0.43
N ASP A 52 21.09 11.05 -0.89
CA ASP A 52 22.28 10.89 -0.05
C ASP A 52 22.74 12.16 0.68
N ALA A 53 22.25 13.33 0.29
CA ALA A 53 22.53 14.62 0.92
C ALA A 53 21.45 15.03 1.93
N LEU A 54 20.27 14.38 1.94
CA LEU A 54 19.20 14.63 2.92
C LEU A 54 19.66 14.51 4.38
N PRO A 55 20.48 13.51 4.78
CA PRO A 55 20.93 13.38 6.16
C PRO A 55 21.73 14.59 6.68
N LYS A 56 22.45 15.26 5.78
CA LYS A 56 23.29 16.43 6.08
C LYS A 56 22.49 17.74 6.22
N LEU A 57 21.22 17.73 5.81
CA LEU A 57 20.36 18.90 5.93
C LEU A 57 19.83 19.05 7.37
N ILE A 58 19.80 20.28 7.86
CA ILE A 58 19.26 20.60 9.20
C ILE A 58 18.30 21.79 9.08
N GLY A 59 17.27 21.81 9.92
CA GLY A 59 16.42 22.99 10.09
C GLY A 59 15.29 23.12 9.04
N PRO A 60 15.01 24.34 8.52
CA PRO A 60 13.83 24.60 7.69
C PRO A 60 13.78 23.82 6.36
N GLU A 61 14.92 23.61 5.71
CA GLU A 61 15.02 22.94 4.40
C GLU A 61 14.61 21.46 4.51
N LEU A 62 15.17 20.74 5.49
CA LEU A 62 14.80 19.35 5.79
C LEU A 62 13.29 19.23 6.09
N LYS A 63 12.74 20.17 6.87
CA LYS A 63 11.30 20.20 7.17
C LYS A 63 10.43 20.44 5.94
N LEU A 64 10.90 21.28 5.01
CA LEU A 64 10.20 21.54 3.75
C LEU A 64 10.19 20.31 2.84
N LEU A 65 11.33 19.63 2.69
CA LEU A 65 11.43 18.39 1.92
C LEU A 65 10.57 17.29 2.55
N TRP A 66 10.58 17.16 3.88
CA TRP A 66 9.71 16.23 4.58
C TRP A 66 8.22 16.54 4.37
N PHE A 67 7.84 17.81 4.42
CA PHE A 67 6.48 18.23 4.15
C PHE A 67 6.03 17.87 2.73
N LYS A 68 6.89 18.11 1.72
CA LYS A 68 6.64 17.72 0.33
C LYS A 68 6.47 16.19 0.20
N GLN A 69 7.35 15.41 0.82
CA GLN A 69 7.28 13.95 0.80
C GLN A 69 5.97 13.44 1.40
N LYS A 70 5.59 13.93 2.59
CA LYS A 70 4.31 13.58 3.22
C LYS A 70 3.13 13.89 2.33
N LEU A 71 3.09 15.10 1.76
CA LEU A 71 2.02 15.51 0.85
C LEU A 71 1.93 14.59 -0.36
N ALA A 72 3.05 14.23 -0.98
CA ALA A 72 3.06 13.31 -2.12
C ALA A 72 2.46 11.94 -1.76
N LEU A 73 2.77 11.42 -0.57
CA LEU A 73 2.29 10.11 -0.09
C LEU A 73 0.79 10.09 0.25
N ILE A 74 0.22 11.23 0.69
CA ILE A 74 -1.17 11.31 1.14
C ILE A 74 -2.11 12.00 0.12
N THR A 75 -1.57 12.47 -1.00
CA THR A 75 -2.35 13.15 -2.05
C THR A 75 -3.06 12.15 -2.94
N ARG A 76 -4.40 12.18 -2.95
CA ARG A 76 -5.20 11.32 -3.85
C ARG A 76 -5.22 11.88 -5.26
N LEU A 77 -5.10 10.99 -6.23
CA LEU A 77 -5.26 11.29 -7.64
C LEU A 77 -6.73 11.15 -8.04
N ASP A 78 -7.23 12.04 -8.89
CA ASP A 78 -8.52 11.86 -9.55
C ASP A 78 -8.43 10.90 -10.74
N ASP A 79 -9.58 10.54 -11.32
CA ASP A 79 -9.63 9.53 -12.40
C ASP A 79 -8.87 9.99 -13.67
N ILE A 80 -8.82 11.30 -13.93
CA ILE A 80 -8.06 11.85 -15.06
C ILE A 80 -6.55 11.68 -14.80
N GLU A 81 -6.09 12.03 -13.60
CA GLU A 81 -4.70 11.82 -13.19
C GLU A 81 -4.32 10.33 -13.25
N LEU A 82 -5.16 9.44 -12.72
CA LEU A 82 -4.92 7.99 -12.74
C LEU A 82 -4.83 7.43 -14.16
N SER A 83 -5.69 7.88 -15.08
CA SER A 83 -5.70 7.41 -16.48
C SER A 83 -4.44 7.77 -17.28
N LYS A 84 -3.61 8.69 -16.77
CA LYS A 84 -2.34 9.08 -17.41
C LYS A 84 -1.16 8.22 -16.97
N LEU A 85 -1.29 7.46 -15.88
CA LEU A 85 -0.23 6.60 -15.37
C LEU A 85 -0.10 5.34 -16.20
N ALA A 86 1.12 4.82 -16.29
CA ALA A 86 1.40 3.51 -16.89
C ALA A 86 0.74 2.38 -16.08
N PRO A 87 0.31 1.28 -16.70
CA PRO A 87 -0.27 0.15 -15.98
C PRO A 87 0.75 -0.51 -15.04
N PHE A 88 0.29 -0.97 -13.89
CA PHE A 88 1.01 -1.90 -13.02
C PHE A 88 0.71 -3.31 -13.50
N GLU A 89 1.72 -3.95 -14.05
CA GLU A 89 1.64 -5.30 -14.63
C GLU A 89 2.56 -6.25 -13.86
N LEU A 90 2.59 -7.52 -14.24
CA LEU A 90 3.40 -8.52 -13.54
C LEU A 90 4.91 -8.26 -13.66
N GLU A 91 5.37 -7.52 -14.68
CA GLU A 91 6.78 -7.09 -14.84
C GLU A 91 7.81 -8.23 -14.70
N GLY A 92 7.45 -9.42 -15.21
CA GLY A 92 8.30 -10.62 -15.13
C GLY A 92 8.13 -11.43 -13.84
N ALA A 93 7.29 -10.98 -12.91
CA ALA A 93 6.96 -11.73 -11.71
C ALA A 93 6.30 -13.07 -12.07
N ARG A 94 6.73 -14.11 -11.36
CA ARG A 94 6.20 -15.46 -11.54
C ARG A 94 4.90 -15.62 -10.76
N VAL A 95 3.88 -16.20 -11.38
CA VAL A 95 2.61 -16.52 -10.70
C VAL A 95 2.45 -18.03 -10.59
N VAL A 96 2.24 -18.53 -9.38
CA VAL A 96 2.17 -19.97 -9.08
C VAL A 96 0.84 -20.28 -8.40
N VAL A 97 -0.03 -21.03 -9.09
CA VAL A 97 -1.20 -21.65 -8.45
C VAL A 97 -0.75 -22.92 -7.75
N VAL A 98 -0.62 -22.84 -6.42
CA VAL A 98 0.09 -23.85 -5.63
C VAL A 98 -0.67 -25.17 -5.63
N GLN A 99 -0.03 -26.22 -6.12
CA GLN A 99 -0.56 -27.58 -6.06
C GLN A 99 -0.21 -28.27 -4.73
N PRO A 100 -0.98 -29.28 -4.28
CA PRO A 100 -0.71 -29.97 -3.02
C PRO A 100 0.70 -30.56 -2.88
N ASN A 101 1.30 -31.03 -3.98
CA ASN A 101 2.65 -31.59 -4.02
C ASN A 101 3.76 -30.53 -3.98
N GLU A 102 3.46 -29.26 -4.26
CA GLU A 102 4.43 -28.15 -4.25
C GLU A 102 4.43 -27.39 -2.92
N LEU A 103 3.41 -27.60 -2.09
CA LEU A 103 3.13 -26.81 -0.89
C LEU A 103 4.34 -26.71 0.05
N THR A 104 5.00 -27.82 0.36
CA THR A 104 6.18 -27.82 1.24
C THR A 104 7.32 -26.95 0.70
N THR A 105 7.61 -27.06 -0.59
CA THR A 105 8.66 -26.28 -1.26
C THR A 105 8.32 -24.79 -1.27
N VAL A 106 7.06 -24.45 -1.52
CA VAL A 106 6.58 -23.06 -1.47
C VAL A 106 6.70 -22.49 -0.06
N LEU A 107 6.30 -23.22 0.98
CA LEU A 107 6.42 -22.79 2.37
C LEU A 107 7.89 -22.53 2.77
N GLN A 108 8.82 -23.39 2.35
CA GLN A 108 10.25 -23.19 2.56
C GLN A 108 10.83 -21.97 1.82
N SER A 109 10.24 -21.59 0.68
CA SER A 109 10.60 -20.36 -0.03
C SER A 109 10.11 -19.13 0.73
N LEU A 110 8.85 -19.17 1.18
CA LEU A 110 8.22 -18.08 1.93
C LEU A 110 8.86 -17.85 3.30
N SER A 111 9.32 -18.92 3.97
CA SER A 111 9.98 -18.79 5.28
C SER A 111 11.34 -18.07 5.25
N LYS A 112 11.88 -17.80 4.05
CA LYS A 112 13.13 -17.05 3.86
C LYS A 112 12.88 -15.56 3.64
N GLN A 113 11.63 -15.15 3.49
CA GLN A 113 11.26 -13.77 3.20
C GLN A 113 11.15 -12.98 4.49
N ARG A 114 11.59 -11.73 4.49
CA ARG A 114 11.35 -10.81 5.62
C ARG A 114 10.03 -10.06 5.49
N VAL A 115 9.56 -9.86 4.26
CA VAL A 115 8.33 -9.13 3.96
C VAL A 115 7.62 -9.84 2.83
N ILE A 116 6.32 -10.06 3.00
CA ILE A 116 5.44 -10.64 1.98
C ILE A 116 4.18 -9.77 1.82
N GLY A 117 3.77 -9.55 0.57
CA GLY A 117 2.46 -9.02 0.25
C GLY A 117 1.40 -10.07 0.52
N PHE A 118 0.27 -9.66 1.07
CA PHE A 118 -0.80 -10.56 1.50
C PHE A 118 -2.16 -9.96 1.15
N ASP A 119 -3.02 -10.79 0.57
CA ASP A 119 -4.42 -10.47 0.30
C ASP A 119 -5.27 -11.75 0.35
N THR A 120 -6.60 -11.62 0.36
CA THR A 120 -7.50 -12.77 0.23
C THR A 120 -8.70 -12.49 -0.65
N GLU A 121 -9.32 -13.54 -1.19
CA GLU A 121 -10.56 -13.44 -1.95
C GLU A 121 -11.63 -14.42 -1.46
N THR A 122 -12.88 -13.95 -1.50
CA THR A 122 -14.07 -14.74 -1.18
C THR A 122 -15.03 -14.72 -2.37
N ARG A 123 -15.79 -15.79 -2.57
CA ARG A 123 -16.94 -15.72 -3.49
C ARG A 123 -17.88 -14.59 -3.04
N ALA A 124 -18.25 -13.72 -3.97
CA ALA A 124 -19.23 -12.68 -3.69
C ALA A 124 -20.60 -13.28 -3.32
N SER A 125 -21.24 -12.70 -2.30
CA SER A 125 -22.65 -12.93 -1.98
C SER A 125 -23.48 -11.73 -2.41
N PHE A 126 -24.60 -11.99 -3.09
CA PHE A 126 -25.60 -10.97 -3.44
C PHE A 126 -26.79 -10.97 -2.46
N GLU A 127 -26.76 -11.86 -1.47
CA GLU A 127 -27.77 -11.98 -0.42
C GLU A 127 -27.28 -11.34 0.88
N ARG A 128 -28.14 -10.50 1.47
CA ARG A 128 -27.78 -9.76 2.69
C ARG A 128 -27.60 -10.72 3.86
N GLY A 129 -26.43 -10.67 4.49
CA GLY A 129 -26.10 -11.48 5.67
C GLY A 129 -25.43 -12.82 5.37
N VAL A 130 -25.33 -13.22 4.10
CA VAL A 130 -24.60 -14.42 3.69
C VAL A 130 -23.12 -14.08 3.49
N GLN A 131 -22.25 -14.77 4.20
CA GLN A 131 -20.79 -14.71 4.02
C GLN A 131 -20.31 -16.06 3.51
N HIS A 132 -19.46 -16.04 2.48
CA HIS A 132 -18.78 -17.24 1.98
C HIS A 132 -17.42 -17.41 2.66
N PRO A 133 -16.93 -18.64 2.82
CA PRO A 133 -15.59 -18.90 3.32
C PRO A 133 -14.51 -18.37 2.35
N LEU A 134 -13.30 -18.18 2.87
CA LEU A 134 -12.13 -17.82 2.09
C LEU A 134 -11.91 -18.82 0.96
N SER A 135 -11.76 -18.29 -0.24
CA SER A 135 -11.67 -19.07 -1.46
C SER A 135 -10.23 -19.10 -2.00
N LEU A 136 -9.47 -18.04 -1.75
CA LEU A 136 -8.11 -17.88 -2.22
C LEU A 136 -7.32 -17.03 -1.22
N ILE A 137 -6.08 -17.45 -0.91
CA ILE A 137 -5.09 -16.65 -0.20
C ILE A 137 -3.97 -16.32 -1.19
N GLN A 138 -3.57 -15.05 -1.27
CA GLN A 138 -2.45 -14.62 -2.10
C GLN A 138 -1.27 -14.22 -1.23
N ILE A 139 -0.08 -14.72 -1.56
CA ILE A 139 1.15 -14.32 -0.89
C ILE A 139 2.19 -13.97 -1.95
N ALA A 140 2.67 -12.74 -1.92
CA ALA A 140 3.68 -12.25 -2.85
C ALA A 140 5.02 -11.99 -2.17
N THR A 141 6.10 -12.52 -2.73
CA THR A 141 7.45 -12.00 -2.56
C THR A 141 7.64 -10.79 -3.48
N HIS A 142 8.87 -10.29 -3.59
CA HIS A 142 9.17 -9.22 -4.54
C HIS A 142 8.92 -9.62 -6.02
N ASP A 143 9.17 -10.89 -6.36
CA ASP A 143 9.24 -11.39 -7.74
C ASP A 143 8.31 -12.59 -8.03
N THR A 144 7.63 -13.12 -7.02
CA THR A 144 6.76 -14.30 -7.17
C THR A 144 5.49 -14.10 -6.37
N CYS A 145 4.33 -14.35 -6.99
CA CYS A 145 3.06 -14.50 -6.28
C CYS A 145 2.60 -15.94 -6.25
N TYR A 146 2.27 -16.42 -5.05
CA TYR A 146 1.71 -17.74 -4.79
C TYR A 146 0.20 -17.61 -4.49
N LEU A 147 -0.59 -18.39 -5.21
CA LEU A 147 -2.04 -18.44 -5.11
C LEU A 147 -2.45 -19.77 -4.47
N PHE A 148 -2.91 -19.70 -3.22
CA PHE A 148 -3.33 -20.85 -2.42
C PHE A 148 -4.85 -20.98 -2.46
N GLN A 149 -5.35 -21.76 -3.41
CA GLN A 149 -6.78 -21.90 -3.62
C GLN A 149 -7.37 -22.95 -2.66
N HIS A 150 -8.42 -22.58 -1.91
CA HIS A 150 -9.10 -23.48 -0.99
C HIS A 150 -9.59 -24.76 -1.67
N ALA A 151 -10.14 -24.66 -2.88
CA ALA A 151 -10.66 -25.82 -3.60
C ALA A 151 -9.60 -26.88 -3.96
N LEU A 152 -8.31 -26.49 -4.01
CA LEU A 152 -7.20 -27.40 -4.29
C LEU A 152 -6.51 -27.92 -3.02
N LEU A 153 -6.43 -27.09 -1.98
CA LEU A 153 -5.62 -27.35 -0.80
C LEU A 153 -6.45 -27.77 0.43
N ALA A 154 -7.72 -27.34 0.50
CA ALA A 154 -8.63 -27.60 1.61
C ALA A 154 -7.95 -27.34 2.98
N GLU A 155 -8.03 -28.30 3.90
CA GLU A 155 -7.41 -28.23 5.24
C GLU A 155 -5.89 -28.02 5.22
N ARG A 156 -5.21 -28.32 4.10
CA ARG A 156 -3.76 -28.07 3.96
C ARG A 156 -3.43 -26.57 3.96
N LEU A 157 -4.40 -25.68 3.77
CA LEU A 157 -4.21 -24.24 3.98
C LEU A 157 -3.78 -23.91 5.42
N GLY A 158 -4.14 -24.75 6.41
CA GLY A 158 -3.63 -24.66 7.78
C GLY A 158 -2.10 -24.72 7.88
N LEU A 159 -1.41 -25.32 6.89
CA LEU A 159 0.04 -25.38 6.84
C LEU A 159 0.71 -24.03 6.54
N LEU A 160 -0.06 -22.99 6.21
CA LEU A 160 0.44 -21.61 6.14
C LEU A 160 0.70 -20.99 7.52
N LYS A 161 0.16 -21.58 8.59
CA LYS A 161 0.26 -21.07 9.97
C LYS A 161 1.70 -20.69 10.35
N PRO A 162 2.73 -21.53 10.16
CA PRO A 162 4.10 -21.19 10.56
C PRO A 162 4.65 -19.96 9.85
N VAL A 163 4.25 -19.68 8.60
CA VAL A 163 4.69 -18.50 7.84
C VAL A 163 3.89 -17.25 8.24
N LEU A 164 2.57 -17.40 8.38
CA LEU A 164 1.67 -16.29 8.68
C LEU A 164 1.71 -15.84 10.15
N GLU A 165 2.26 -16.67 11.04
CA GLU A 165 2.53 -16.36 12.46
C GLU A 165 4.01 -16.11 12.77
N ASP A 166 4.91 -16.21 11.78
CA ASP A 166 6.34 -15.94 12.01
C ASP A 166 6.57 -14.44 12.29
N GLU A 167 7.12 -14.14 13.47
CA GLU A 167 7.43 -12.79 13.93
C GLU A 167 8.52 -12.08 13.10
N ASN A 168 9.29 -12.84 12.33
CA ASN A 168 10.35 -12.31 11.47
C ASN A 168 9.87 -12.01 10.04
N ILE A 169 8.63 -12.38 9.70
CA ILE A 169 8.05 -12.19 8.37
C ILE A 169 6.90 -11.18 8.47
N LEU A 170 7.07 -9.99 7.92
CA LEU A 170 6.01 -8.98 7.89
C LEU A 170 5.01 -9.27 6.78
N LYS A 171 3.73 -9.35 7.15
CA LYS A 171 2.62 -9.45 6.19
C LYS A 171 2.08 -8.06 5.89
N VAL A 172 2.32 -7.55 4.67
CA VAL A 172 1.88 -6.21 4.24
C VAL A 172 0.67 -6.30 3.32
N GLY A 173 -0.25 -5.35 3.42
CA GLY A 173 -1.49 -5.36 2.64
C GLY A 173 -2.34 -4.12 2.84
N VAL A 174 -3.56 -4.17 2.31
CA VAL A 174 -4.51 -3.05 2.31
C VAL A 174 -5.84 -3.53 2.87
N GLY A 175 -6.23 -3.05 4.05
CA GLY A 175 -7.50 -3.47 4.66
C GLY A 175 -7.46 -4.83 5.36
N LEU A 176 -6.30 -5.23 5.91
CA LEU A 176 -6.01 -6.60 6.39
C LEU A 176 -6.85 -7.11 7.58
N ARG A 177 -7.72 -6.27 8.15
CA ARG A 177 -8.46 -6.61 9.36
C ARG A 177 -9.45 -7.75 9.12
N SER A 178 -10.22 -7.68 8.03
CA SER A 178 -11.19 -8.70 7.66
C SER A 178 -10.52 -10.02 7.31
N ASP A 179 -9.41 -9.95 6.59
CA ASP A 179 -8.64 -11.11 6.15
C ASP A 179 -8.10 -11.89 7.35
N GLY A 180 -7.45 -11.20 8.30
CA GLY A 180 -6.94 -11.83 9.51
C GLY A 180 -8.04 -12.49 10.35
N GLN A 181 -9.21 -11.85 10.45
CA GLN A 181 -10.37 -12.43 11.15
C GLN A 181 -10.89 -13.68 10.45
N ALA A 182 -10.94 -13.69 9.12
CA ALA A 182 -11.38 -14.84 8.35
C ALA A 182 -10.40 -16.02 8.50
N LEU A 183 -9.09 -15.80 8.38
CA LEU A 183 -8.08 -16.83 8.62
C LEU A 183 -8.10 -17.40 10.04
N THR A 184 -8.33 -16.55 11.05
CA THR A 184 -8.46 -17.01 12.43
C THR A 184 -9.67 -17.91 12.60
N ARG A 185 -10.82 -17.57 12.01
CA ARG A 185 -12.05 -18.37 12.09
C ARG A 185 -11.93 -19.71 11.36
N GLU A 186 -11.29 -19.72 10.19
CA GLU A 186 -11.25 -20.92 9.33
C GLU A 186 -10.13 -21.88 9.69
N TRP A 187 -8.94 -21.38 10.02
CA TRP A 187 -7.75 -22.23 10.27
C TRP A 187 -7.05 -21.96 11.61
N GLY A 188 -7.59 -21.09 12.46
CA GLY A 188 -6.92 -20.71 13.70
C GLY A 188 -5.58 -20.00 13.45
N ILE A 189 -5.43 -19.35 12.29
CA ILE A 189 -4.21 -18.62 11.91
C ILE A 189 -4.37 -17.15 12.31
N ASN A 190 -3.50 -16.69 13.21
CA ASN A 190 -3.38 -15.29 13.57
C ASN A 190 -2.31 -14.62 12.70
N VAL A 191 -2.71 -13.83 11.70
CA VAL A 191 -1.74 -13.15 10.82
C VAL A 191 -0.96 -12.08 11.60
N THR A 192 0.28 -12.39 11.99
CA THR A 192 1.16 -11.56 12.82
C THR A 192 2.65 -11.77 12.49
N PRO A 193 3.47 -10.70 12.45
CA PRO A 193 3.11 -9.30 12.45
C PRO A 193 2.53 -8.93 11.09
N ARG A 194 1.53 -8.05 11.11
CA ARG A 194 0.96 -7.46 9.90
C ARG A 194 1.08 -5.96 9.89
N LEU A 195 1.17 -5.37 8.71
CA LEU A 195 1.14 -3.93 8.50
C LEU A 195 0.14 -3.58 7.41
N ASP A 196 -0.89 -2.83 7.81
CA ASP A 196 -1.80 -2.22 6.86
C ASP A 196 -1.19 -0.93 6.34
N LEU A 197 -1.04 -0.80 5.01
CA LEU A 197 -0.47 0.40 4.40
C LEU A 197 -1.30 1.66 4.71
N ASN A 198 -2.62 1.53 4.90
CA ASN A 198 -3.46 2.65 5.31
C ASN A 198 -3.15 3.13 6.72
N TRP A 199 -2.72 2.24 7.63
CA TRP A 199 -2.29 2.65 8.95
C TRP A 199 -1.06 3.56 8.86
N VAL A 200 -0.09 3.23 7.99
CA VAL A 200 1.10 4.06 7.78
C VAL A 200 0.70 5.42 7.20
N LEU A 201 -0.12 5.44 6.15
CA LEU A 201 -0.57 6.71 5.54
C LEU A 201 -1.35 7.58 6.53
N ALA A 202 -2.15 6.97 7.42
CA ALA A 202 -2.83 7.70 8.49
C ALA A 202 -1.83 8.34 9.48
N GLN A 203 -0.76 7.64 9.85
CA GLN A 203 0.32 8.23 10.66
C GLN A 203 1.02 9.41 9.95
N LEU A 204 1.01 9.43 8.61
CA LEU A 204 1.54 10.53 7.79
C LEU A 204 0.53 11.67 7.54
N GLY A 205 -0.70 11.55 8.05
CA GLY A 205 -1.74 12.58 7.97
C GLY A 205 -2.78 12.37 6.87
N ALA A 206 -2.88 11.18 6.26
CA ALA A 206 -3.93 10.88 5.30
C ALA A 206 -5.32 10.92 5.97
N GLY A 207 -6.20 11.81 5.49
CA GLY A 207 -7.53 12.00 6.06
C GLY A 207 -8.56 10.91 5.70
N LYS A 208 -8.24 10.01 4.76
CA LYS A 208 -9.10 8.89 4.34
C LYS A 208 -8.25 7.72 3.85
N GLU A 209 -8.68 6.51 4.14
CA GLU A 209 -8.08 5.28 3.62
C GLU A 209 -8.07 5.26 2.09
N MET A 210 -6.96 4.82 1.54
CA MET A 210 -6.71 4.59 0.13
C MET A 210 -6.87 3.09 -0.17
N GLY A 211 -7.68 2.77 -1.19
CA GLY A 211 -7.68 1.43 -1.76
C GLY A 211 -6.43 1.20 -2.61
N THR A 212 -6.18 -0.05 -3.03
CA THR A 212 -5.01 -0.46 -3.82
C THR A 212 -4.76 0.45 -5.04
N ARG A 213 -5.81 0.87 -5.75
CA ARG A 213 -5.69 1.80 -6.90
C ARG A 213 -4.95 3.10 -6.56
N GLN A 214 -5.27 3.69 -5.41
CA GLN A 214 -4.67 4.95 -4.97
C GLN A 214 -3.28 4.73 -4.37
N LEU A 215 -3.05 3.61 -3.67
CA LEU A 215 -1.73 3.27 -3.14
C LEU A 215 -0.72 3.02 -4.27
N VAL A 216 -1.07 2.21 -5.27
CA VAL A 216 -0.22 1.97 -6.46
C VAL A 216 0.06 3.27 -7.20
N ALA A 217 -0.92 4.16 -7.31
CA ALA A 217 -0.73 5.45 -7.97
C ALA A 217 0.19 6.41 -7.18
N THR A 218 0.00 6.50 -5.88
CA THR A 218 0.77 7.45 -5.03
C THR A 218 2.20 6.98 -4.78
N LEU A 219 2.37 5.68 -4.52
CA LEU A 219 3.67 5.10 -4.24
C LEU A 219 4.43 4.77 -5.53
N LEU A 220 3.84 3.96 -6.40
CA LEU A 220 4.52 3.39 -7.58
C LEU A 220 4.38 4.22 -8.85
N GLN A 221 3.58 5.31 -8.83
CA GLN A 221 3.28 6.14 -10.02
C GLN A 221 2.74 5.31 -11.20
N LYS A 222 1.98 4.26 -10.89
CA LYS A 222 1.33 3.36 -11.85
C LYS A 222 -0.17 3.28 -11.58
N ARG A 223 -0.94 2.77 -12.54
CA ARG A 223 -2.37 2.46 -12.35
C ARG A 223 -2.59 0.96 -12.30
N ILE A 224 -3.43 0.51 -11.38
CA ILE A 224 -3.95 -0.87 -11.38
C ILE A 224 -5.45 -0.82 -11.62
N ASP A 225 -5.92 -1.66 -12.55
CA ASP A 225 -7.34 -1.76 -12.87
C ASP A 225 -7.98 -2.86 -12.02
N LYS A 226 -9.09 -2.51 -11.35
CA LYS A 226 -9.85 -3.44 -10.51
C LYS A 226 -11.29 -3.58 -11.03
N PRO A 227 -11.50 -4.27 -12.16
CA PRO A 227 -12.82 -4.39 -12.77
C PRO A 227 -13.77 -5.16 -11.86
N LYS A 228 -14.95 -4.58 -11.59
CA LYS A 228 -15.98 -5.18 -10.71
C LYS A 228 -16.36 -6.61 -11.10
N LYS A 229 -16.32 -6.93 -12.40
CA LYS A 229 -16.58 -8.27 -12.93
C LYS A 229 -15.63 -9.33 -12.35
N VAL A 230 -14.39 -8.95 -12.04
CA VAL A 230 -13.39 -9.86 -11.45
C VAL A 230 -13.47 -9.82 -9.93
N THR A 231 -13.57 -8.62 -9.33
CA THR A 231 -13.65 -8.47 -7.86
C THR A 231 -14.89 -9.16 -7.27
N LEU A 232 -15.99 -9.26 -8.03
CA LEU A 232 -17.23 -9.93 -7.63
C LEU A 232 -17.41 -11.30 -8.31
N SER A 233 -16.31 -11.89 -8.82
CA SER A 233 -16.36 -13.17 -9.51
C SER A 233 -16.50 -14.36 -8.54
N ASN A 234 -16.77 -15.55 -9.10
CA ASN A 234 -16.77 -16.78 -8.33
C ASN A 234 -15.33 -17.28 -8.09
N TRP A 235 -14.72 -16.88 -6.97
CA TRP A 235 -13.38 -17.30 -6.56
C TRP A 235 -13.26 -18.77 -6.15
N GLN A 236 -14.38 -19.47 -5.98
CA GLN A 236 -14.40 -20.93 -5.72
C GLN A 236 -14.30 -21.77 -7.00
N GLN A 237 -14.34 -21.14 -8.18
CA GLN A 237 -14.32 -21.91 -9.43
C GLN A 237 -12.97 -22.63 -9.63
N VAL A 238 -13.02 -23.82 -10.20
CA VAL A 238 -11.83 -24.62 -10.55
C VAL A 238 -11.89 -25.01 -12.03
N PRO A 239 -10.84 -24.71 -12.83
CA PRO A 239 -9.67 -23.89 -12.49
C PRO A 239 -10.03 -22.39 -12.38
N LEU A 240 -9.19 -21.62 -11.69
CA LEU A 240 -9.24 -20.15 -11.79
C LEU A 240 -9.02 -19.72 -13.24
N THR A 241 -9.67 -18.63 -13.66
CA THR A 241 -9.42 -18.05 -14.99
C THR A 241 -8.10 -17.30 -15.02
N SER A 242 -7.52 -17.12 -16.22
CA SER A 242 -6.32 -16.29 -16.39
C SER A 242 -6.51 -14.87 -15.84
N THR A 243 -7.69 -14.27 -16.02
CA THR A 243 -8.02 -12.95 -15.46
C THR A 243 -8.04 -12.94 -13.93
N GLN A 244 -8.59 -13.98 -13.29
CA GLN A 244 -8.55 -14.10 -11.83
C GLN A 244 -7.13 -14.29 -11.31
N ILE A 245 -6.33 -15.13 -11.96
CA ILE A 245 -4.94 -15.39 -11.61
C ILE A 245 -4.12 -14.10 -11.66
N VAL A 246 -4.20 -13.35 -12.77
CA VAL A 246 -3.47 -12.09 -12.93
C VAL A 246 -3.95 -11.05 -11.92
N TYR A 247 -5.26 -10.88 -11.74
CA TYR A 247 -5.80 -9.93 -10.77
C TYR A 247 -5.33 -10.23 -9.35
N ALA A 248 -5.48 -11.48 -8.90
CA ALA A 248 -5.12 -11.89 -7.55
C ALA A 248 -3.62 -11.74 -7.29
N ALA A 249 -2.80 -12.06 -8.31
CA ALA A 249 -1.36 -11.86 -8.23
C ALA A 249 -0.97 -10.38 -8.10
N LEU A 250 -1.58 -9.51 -8.91
CA LEU A 250 -1.30 -8.08 -8.89
C LEU A 250 -1.70 -7.42 -7.58
N ASP A 251 -2.77 -7.86 -6.91
CA ASP A 251 -3.19 -7.28 -5.63
C ASP A 251 -2.17 -7.55 -4.52
N ALA A 252 -1.67 -8.79 -4.38
CA ALA A 252 -0.62 -9.11 -3.40
C ALA A 252 0.74 -8.50 -3.77
N LEU A 253 1.12 -8.52 -5.06
CA LEU A 253 2.36 -7.88 -5.54
C LEU A 253 2.33 -6.37 -5.29
N ALA A 254 1.19 -5.71 -5.57
CA ALA A 254 1.01 -4.29 -5.32
C ALA A 254 1.25 -3.96 -3.85
N ALA A 255 0.76 -4.76 -2.91
CA ALA A 255 1.02 -4.55 -1.48
C ALA A 255 2.52 -4.65 -1.14
N GLN A 256 3.23 -5.66 -1.67
CA GLN A 256 4.65 -5.85 -1.44
C GLN A 256 5.48 -4.69 -2.04
N HIS A 257 5.21 -4.33 -3.30
CA HIS A 257 5.92 -3.27 -4.01
C HIS A 257 5.64 -1.90 -3.39
N CYS A 258 4.39 -1.61 -3.05
CA CYS A 258 4.01 -0.37 -2.36
C CYS A 258 4.73 -0.24 -1.01
N PHE A 259 4.87 -1.34 -0.25
CA PHE A 259 5.64 -1.30 0.98
C PHE A 259 7.12 -0.99 0.73
N SER A 260 7.75 -1.65 -0.24
CA SER A 260 9.16 -1.39 -0.58
C SER A 260 9.38 0.08 -0.93
N GLU A 261 8.56 0.62 -1.84
CA GLU A 261 8.64 2.00 -2.27
C GLU A 261 8.33 2.99 -1.13
N LEU A 262 7.42 2.64 -0.21
CA LEU A 262 7.16 3.43 0.98
C LEU A 262 8.41 3.51 1.88
N ILE A 263 9.10 2.39 2.08
CA ILE A 263 10.35 2.36 2.85
C ILE A 263 11.41 3.24 2.17
N ASP A 264 11.59 3.12 0.87
CA ASP A 264 12.56 3.91 0.11
C ASP A 264 12.27 5.41 0.19
N LYS A 265 11.00 5.81 0.13
CA LYS A 265 10.56 7.21 0.25
C LYS A 265 10.71 7.77 1.67
N LEU A 266 10.69 6.94 2.71
CA LEU A 266 10.76 7.37 4.11
C LEU A 266 12.15 7.26 4.72
N LYS A 267 12.97 6.30 4.27
CA LYS A 267 14.30 6.02 4.81
C LYS A 267 15.23 7.23 4.85
N PRO A 268 15.33 8.09 3.82
CA PRO A 268 16.20 9.26 3.89
C PRO A 268 15.82 10.24 5.00
N PHE A 269 14.52 10.39 5.26
CA PHE A 269 14.00 11.25 6.33
C PHE A 269 14.15 10.60 7.70
N TYR A 270 14.11 9.28 7.80
CA TYR A 270 14.48 8.56 9.02
C TYR A 270 15.94 8.81 9.38
N LEU A 271 16.86 8.61 8.44
CA LEU A 271 18.29 8.82 8.66
C LEU A 271 18.60 10.29 9.01
N ALA A 272 18.01 11.24 8.28
CA ALA A 272 18.14 12.67 8.59
C ALA A 272 17.58 13.04 9.97
N SER A 273 16.52 12.36 10.44
CA SER A 273 15.97 12.58 11.78
C SER A 273 16.96 12.20 12.88
N LEU A 274 17.73 11.11 12.66
CA LEU A 274 18.76 10.64 13.59
C LEU A 274 19.95 11.61 13.62
N GLU A 275 20.45 12.03 12.46
CA GLU A 275 21.61 12.94 12.37
C GLU A 275 21.30 14.35 12.90
N ALA A 276 20.15 14.92 12.54
CA ALA A 276 19.76 16.26 12.93
C ALA A 276 19.10 16.35 14.33
N ASN A 277 19.01 15.23 15.06
CA ASN A 277 18.32 15.12 16.35
C ASN A 277 16.91 15.77 16.33
N THR A 278 16.16 15.53 15.25
CA THR A 278 14.83 16.09 15.01
C THR A 278 13.85 14.98 14.68
N GLN A 279 12.66 15.03 15.26
CA GLN A 279 11.64 14.01 14.99
C GLN A 279 10.78 14.39 13.77
N LEU A 280 11.07 13.83 12.60
CA LEU A 280 10.24 14.01 11.40
C LEU A 280 9.10 12.99 11.33
N LEU A 281 9.43 11.72 11.56
CA LEU A 281 8.50 10.60 11.59
C LEU A 281 7.90 10.47 12.99
N THR A 282 6.64 10.03 13.09
CA THR A 282 6.04 9.78 14.41
C THR A 282 6.77 8.65 15.14
N GLN A 283 6.78 8.67 16.47
CA GLN A 283 7.44 7.62 17.26
C GLN A 283 6.90 6.23 16.94
N ASN A 284 5.57 6.09 16.81
CA ASN A 284 4.92 4.83 16.47
C ASN A 284 5.38 4.27 15.12
N LEU A 285 5.47 5.13 14.10
CA LEU A 285 5.91 4.73 12.77
C LEU A 285 7.41 4.39 12.77
N THR A 286 8.22 5.18 13.49
CA THR A 286 9.65 4.95 13.64
C THR A 286 9.94 3.58 14.25
N VAL A 287 9.34 3.28 15.40
CA VAL A 287 9.53 1.98 16.09
C VAL A 287 9.10 0.82 15.21
N ARG A 288 7.99 0.97 14.48
CA ARG A 288 7.44 -0.12 13.67
C ARG A 288 8.24 -0.39 12.39
N LEU A 289 8.93 0.61 11.86
CA LEU A 289 9.63 0.51 10.57
C LEU A 289 11.16 0.52 10.65
N ALA A 290 11.75 0.79 11.83
CA ALA A 290 13.20 0.93 12.01
C ALA A 290 14.02 -0.20 11.37
N SER A 291 13.63 -1.46 11.60
CA SER A 291 14.34 -2.64 11.07
C SER A 291 14.25 -2.83 9.55
N TYR A 292 13.45 -2.02 8.86
CA TYR A 292 13.35 -1.97 7.40
C TYR A 292 14.09 -0.76 6.82
N PHE A 293 14.31 0.31 7.61
CA PHE A 293 15.14 1.44 7.18
C PHE A 293 16.63 1.15 7.25
N GLU A 294 17.07 0.39 8.25
CA GLU A 294 18.49 0.16 8.56
C GLU A 294 19.19 -0.83 7.61
N GLN A 295 18.47 -1.39 6.64
CA GLN A 295 19.05 -2.37 5.73
C GLN A 295 19.44 -1.74 4.40
N ALA A 296 20.63 -2.10 3.91
CA ALA A 296 21.06 -1.80 2.55
C ALA A 296 20.15 -2.54 1.56
N ASN A 297 19.84 -1.88 0.44
CA ASN A 297 19.18 -2.53 -0.69
C ASN A 297 20.07 -3.70 -1.11
N GLY A 298 19.65 -4.92 -0.77
CA GLY A 298 20.26 -6.17 -1.20
C GLY A 298 19.63 -6.62 -2.50
#